data_AF-A0A382WND9-F1
#
_entry.id   AF-A0A382WND9-F1
#
_cell.length_a   1.000
_cell.length_b   1.000
_cell.length_c   1.000
_cell.angle_alpha   90.00
_cell.angle_beta   90.00
_cell.angle_gamma   90.00
#
_symmetry.space_group_name_H-M   'P 1'
#
loop_
_entity.id
_entity.type
_entity.pdbx_description
1 polymer ?
#
loop_
_entity_poly.entity_id
_entity_poly.type
_entity_poly.pdbx_seq_one_letter_code
_entity_poly.pdbx_strand_id
1 'polypeptide(L)'
;MVKRVILIFSGFIILGLEAGNHEENSSGCDDLNPVLGRTTVSIQHEGKNRSYRLYVPKNYKSDIPTPLIINFHGTGSNAEQQAVYSDMDSVADKKGF
;
A
#
# COMPACT_ATOMS: atom_id res chain seq x y z
N MET A 1 -70.04 -1.71 -13.28
CA MET A 1 -69.05 -2.66 -12.71
C MET A 1 -68.43 -3.47 -13.85
N VAL A 2 -67.31 -3.03 -14.42
CA VAL A 2 -66.22 -3.84 -15.02
C VAL A 2 -65.03 -2.92 -15.35
N LYS A 3 -63.84 -3.43 -15.07
CA LYS A 3 -62.56 -2.73 -14.86
C LYS A 3 -62.02 -2.05 -16.12
N ARG A 4 -61.62 -0.77 -16.03
CA ARG A 4 -60.70 -0.15 -16.98
C ARG A 4 -59.27 -0.39 -16.48
N VAL A 5 -58.52 -1.21 -17.21
CA VAL A 5 -57.08 -1.41 -16.97
C VAL A 5 -56.37 -0.23 -17.62
N ILE A 6 -55.80 0.64 -16.79
CA ILE A 6 -54.92 1.72 -17.25
C ILE A 6 -53.50 1.17 -17.16
N LEU A 7 -52.89 0.88 -18.31
CA LEU A 7 -51.46 0.57 -18.40
C LEU A 7 -50.70 1.88 -18.22
N ILE A 8 -50.27 2.16 -16.98
CA ILE A 8 -49.29 3.22 -16.72
C ILE A 8 -47.93 2.65 -17.12
N PHE A 9 -47.46 2.96 -18.32
CA PHE A 9 -46.03 2.86 -18.64
C PHE A 9 -45.31 3.96 -17.83
N SER A 10 -44.99 3.61 -16.58
CA SER A 10 -44.08 4.39 -15.75
C SER A 10 -42.71 4.32 -16.40
N GLY A 11 -42.42 5.28 -17.28
CA GLY A 11 -41.10 5.48 -17.85
C GLY A 11 -40.10 5.69 -16.71
N PHE A 12 -39.19 4.73 -16.54
CA PHE A 12 -38.01 4.90 -15.73
C PHE A 12 -37.12 5.93 -16.44
N ILE A 13 -37.17 7.19 -16.00
CA ILE A 13 -36.13 8.17 -16.31
C ILE A 13 -34.90 7.72 -15.53
N ILE A 14 -34.02 6.99 -16.22
CA ILE A 14 -32.65 6.77 -15.75
C ILE A 14 -31.94 8.11 -15.95
N LEU A 15 -31.86 8.91 -14.89
CA LEU A 15 -30.83 9.95 -14.78
C LEU A 15 -29.49 9.22 -14.86
N GLY A 16 -28.82 9.36 -16.01
CA GLY A 16 -27.46 8.91 -16.19
C GLY A 16 -26.56 9.64 -15.19
N LEU A 17 -26.23 8.95 -14.10
CA LEU A 17 -24.95 9.18 -13.44
C LEU A 17 -23.94 8.41 -14.30
N GLU A 18 -23.18 9.13 -15.11
CA GLU A 18 -22.01 8.57 -15.77
C GLU A 18 -21.07 8.10 -14.66
N ALA A 19 -21.02 6.78 -14.44
CA ALA A 19 -19.95 6.18 -13.69
C ALA A 19 -18.67 6.54 -14.46
N GLY A 20 -17.90 7.48 -13.91
CA GLY A 20 -16.57 7.77 -14.43
C GLY A 20 -15.81 6.45 -14.48
N ASN A 21 -15.33 6.09 -15.67
CA ASN A 21 -14.38 5.00 -15.82
C ASN A 21 -13.13 5.41 -15.05
N HIS A 22 -13.00 4.96 -13.81
CA HIS A 22 -11.72 5.01 -13.12
C HIS A 22 -10.90 3.84 -13.66
N GLU A 23 -10.12 4.11 -14.71
CA GLU A 23 -9.00 3.24 -15.07
C GLU A 23 -7.99 3.31 -13.92
N GLU A 24 -8.20 2.46 -12.92
CA GLU A 24 -7.21 2.09 -11.91
C GLU A 24 -6.09 1.32 -12.61
N ASN A 25 -5.21 2.04 -13.30
CA ASN A 25 -3.92 1.51 -13.67
C ASN A 25 -2.93 1.85 -12.54
N SER A 26 -3.19 1.32 -11.35
CA SER A 26 -2.22 1.40 -10.26
C SER A 26 -1.21 0.27 -10.44
N SER A 27 -0.17 0.51 -11.25
CA SER A 27 1.04 -0.33 -11.27
C SER A 27 1.87 -0.14 -9.99
N GLY A 28 1.20 0.01 -8.84
CA GLY A 28 1.82 0.41 -7.58
C GLY A 28 2.87 -0.59 -7.07
N CYS A 29 2.82 -1.84 -7.56
CA CYS A 29 3.72 -2.91 -7.15
C CYS A 29 4.55 -3.52 -8.29
N ASP A 30 4.22 -3.26 -9.56
CA ASP A 30 4.84 -4.00 -10.69
C ASP A 30 6.18 -3.40 -11.13
N ASP A 31 6.46 -2.14 -10.78
CA ASP A 31 7.72 -1.45 -11.08
C ASP A 31 8.67 -1.32 -9.87
N LEU A 32 8.38 -1.99 -8.76
CA LEU A 32 9.20 -1.89 -7.56
C LEU A 32 10.40 -2.85 -7.67
N ASN A 33 11.51 -2.34 -8.20
CA ASN A 33 12.83 -2.91 -7.95
C ASN A 33 13.45 -2.18 -6.76
N PRO A 34 13.25 -2.67 -5.52
CA PRO A 34 13.73 -1.96 -4.34
C PRO A 34 15.27 -1.94 -4.31
N VAL A 35 15.83 -0.82 -3.89
CA VAL A 35 17.27 -0.70 -3.68
C VAL A 35 17.69 -1.64 -2.55
N LEU A 36 18.59 -2.59 -2.85
CA LEU A 36 19.13 -3.51 -1.84
C LEU A 36 19.90 -2.75 -0.76
N GLY A 37 19.85 -3.26 0.46
CA GLY A 37 20.48 -2.65 1.63
C GLY A 37 19.65 -1.53 2.24
N ARG A 38 20.33 -0.56 2.85
CA ARG A 38 19.70 0.50 3.64
C ARG A 38 19.33 1.70 2.77
N THR A 39 18.09 2.15 2.90
CA THR A 39 17.62 3.45 2.39
C THR A 39 16.80 4.19 3.45
N THR A 40 16.62 5.49 3.25
CA THR A 40 15.66 6.31 4.00
C THR A 40 14.62 6.78 3.00
N VAL A 41 13.35 6.48 3.27
CA VAL A 41 12.23 6.84 2.41
C VAL A 41 11.40 7.91 3.11
N SER A 42 10.98 8.93 2.36
CA SER A 42 10.06 9.96 2.84
C SER A 42 8.70 9.78 2.21
N ILE A 43 7.64 10.00 2.98
CA ILE A 43 6.25 9.90 2.55
C ILE A 43 5.46 11.09 3.09
N GLN A 44 4.52 11.60 2.28
CA GLN A 44 3.49 12.51 2.77
C GLN A 44 2.32 11.70 3.32
N HIS A 45 1.96 11.94 4.58
CA HIS A 45 0.78 11.33 5.19
C HIS A 45 0.08 12.35 6.09
N GLU A 46 -1.21 12.60 5.82
CA GLU A 46 -2.02 13.61 6.53
C GLU A 46 -1.39 15.01 6.54
N GLY A 47 -0.83 15.42 5.40
CA GLY A 47 -0.16 16.72 5.26
C GLY A 47 1.20 16.83 5.96
N LYS A 48 1.69 15.77 6.60
CA LYS A 48 3.00 15.74 7.28
C LYS A 48 4.00 14.91 6.49
N ASN A 49 5.24 15.39 6.42
CA ASN A 49 6.36 14.61 5.91
C ASN A 49 6.82 13.66 6.99
N ARG A 50 6.80 12.37 6.69
CA ARG A 50 7.26 11.30 7.56
C ARG A 50 8.38 10.56 6.85
N SER A 51 9.31 10.02 7.61
CA SER A 51 10.35 9.17 7.06
C SER A 51 10.45 7.86 7.82
N TYR A 52 10.94 6.85 7.11
CA TYR A 52 11.31 5.57 7.71
C TYR A 52 12.61 5.07 7.10
N ARG A 53 13.33 4.28 7.88
CA ARG A 53 14.47 3.51 7.41
C ARG A 53 13.95 2.20 6.82
N LEU A 54 14.35 1.90 5.58
CA LEU A 54 14.08 0.63 4.91
C LEU A 54 15.38 -0.16 4.82
N TYR A 55 15.31 -1.46 5.10
CA TYR A 55 16.38 -2.39 4.80
C TYR A 55 15.85 -3.52 3.95
N VAL A 56 16.51 -3.76 2.81
CA VAL A 56 16.17 -4.84 1.89
C VAL A 56 17.33 -5.84 1.90
N PRO A 57 17.10 -7.11 2.26
CA PRO A 57 18.14 -8.14 2.29
C PRO A 57 18.91 -8.26 0.98
N LYS A 58 20.21 -8.56 1.04
CA LYS A 58 21.02 -8.73 -0.18
C LYS A 58 20.56 -9.89 -1.08
N ASN A 59 19.85 -10.85 -0.51
CA ASN A 59 19.29 -12.01 -1.19
C ASN A 59 17.81 -11.84 -1.55
N TYR A 60 17.23 -10.65 -1.41
CA TYR A 60 15.86 -10.37 -1.81
C TYR A 60 15.67 -10.64 -3.31
N LYS A 61 14.53 -11.25 -3.65
CA LYS A 61 14.10 -11.49 -5.03
C LYS A 61 12.63 -11.09 -5.18
N SER A 62 12.33 -10.23 -6.14
CA SER A 62 10.98 -9.66 -6.33
C SER A 62 9.93 -10.68 -6.75
N ASP A 63 10.36 -11.81 -7.32
CA ASP A 63 9.49 -12.92 -7.72
C ASP A 63 9.16 -13.89 -6.57
N ILE A 64 9.76 -13.70 -5.39
CA ILE A 64 9.48 -14.50 -4.19
C ILE A 64 8.69 -13.66 -3.18
N PRO A 65 7.46 -14.06 -2.83
CA PRO A 65 6.70 -13.43 -1.76
C PRO A 65 7.50 -13.43 -0.45
N THR A 66 7.79 -12.23 0.06
CA THR A 66 8.66 -12.00 1.21
C THR A 66 7.86 -11.28 2.30
N PRO A 67 7.91 -11.71 3.57
CA PRO A 67 7.16 -11.05 4.62
C PRO A 67 7.74 -9.65 4.93
N LEU A 68 6.88 -8.69 5.23
CA LEU A 68 7.28 -7.36 5.67
C LEU A 68 7.32 -7.29 7.21
N ILE A 69 8.43 -6.82 7.76
CA ILE A 69 8.57 -6.56 9.20
C ILE A 69 8.56 -5.06 9.46
N ILE A 70 7.67 -4.61 10.35
CA ILE A 70 7.64 -3.23 10.85
C ILE A 70 8.29 -3.19 12.22
N ASN A 71 9.48 -2.59 12.30
CA ASN A 71 10.29 -2.51 13.51
C ASN A 71 10.26 -1.09 14.07
N PHE A 72 9.38 -0.84 15.05
CA PHE A 72 9.24 0.46 15.68
C PHE A 72 10.29 0.70 16.75
N HIS A 73 10.77 1.93 16.82
CA HIS A 73 11.66 2.38 17.88
C HIS A 73 10.86 2.73 19.16
N GLY A 74 11.52 2.64 20.31
CA GLY A 74 10.95 3.03 21.60
C GLY A 74 10.95 4.54 21.83
N THR A 75 10.42 4.94 22.99
CA THR A 75 10.43 6.34 23.44
C THR A 75 11.85 6.88 23.56
N GLY A 76 12.10 8.07 23.01
CA GLY A 76 13.39 8.76 23.10
C GLY A 76 14.45 8.26 22.11
N SER A 77 14.13 7.31 21.24
CA SER A 77 15.02 6.84 20.17
C SER A 77 14.51 7.18 18.76
N ASN A 78 15.22 6.69 17.74
CA ASN A 78 14.87 6.84 16.33
C ASN A 78 15.11 5.53 15.55
N ALA A 79 14.84 5.55 14.24
CA ALA A 79 14.94 4.39 13.37
C ALA A 79 16.37 3.81 13.27
N GLU A 80 17.38 4.68 13.24
CA GLU A 80 18.80 4.28 13.19
C GLU A 80 19.23 3.57 14.48
N GLN A 81 18.87 4.13 15.63
CA GLN A 81 19.17 3.52 16.93
C GLN A 81 18.44 2.18 17.09
N GLN A 82 17.17 2.10 16.68
CA GLN A 82 16.43 0.84 16.73
C GLN A 82 17.04 -0.23 15.82
N ALA A 83 17.53 0.14 14.64
CA ALA A 83 18.24 -0.79 13.76
C ALA A 83 19.49 -1.37 14.44
N VAL A 84 20.21 -0.54 15.20
CA VAL A 84 21.38 -0.99 15.99
C VAL A 84 20.95 -1.89 17.17
N TYR A 85 19.93 -1.48 17.93
CA TYR A 85 19.49 -2.24 19.12
C TYR A 85 18.94 -3.62 18.78
N SER A 86 18.25 -3.75 17.66
CA SER A 86 17.56 -4.98 17.26
C SER A 86 18.41 -5.90 16.38
N ASP A 87 19.46 -5.37 15.74
CA ASP A 87 20.26 -6.07 14.72
C ASP A 87 19.41 -6.73 13.61
N MET A 88 18.24 -6.15 13.32
CA MET A 88 17.29 -6.75 12.38
C MET A 88 17.81 -6.76 10.95
N ASP A 89 18.76 -5.90 10.58
CA ASP A 89 19.44 -5.94 9.28
C ASP A 89 20.18 -7.29 9.08
N SER A 90 20.89 -7.77 10.11
CA SER A 90 21.59 -9.06 10.05
C SER A 90 20.61 -10.23 9.99
N VAL A 91 19.51 -10.14 10.74
CA VAL A 91 18.45 -11.15 10.74
C VAL A 91 17.79 -11.21 9.36
N ALA A 92 17.51 -10.05 8.76
CA ALA A 92 16.96 -9.88 7.43
C ALA A 92 17.85 -10.55 6.37
N ASP A 93 19.15 -10.25 6.35
CA ASP A 93 20.13 -10.91 5.46
C ASP A 93 20.15 -12.46 5.64
N LYS A 94 19.99 -12.96 6.88
CA LYS A 94 20.03 -14.40 7.19
C LYS A 94 18.73 -15.14 6.87
N LYS A 95 17.58 -14.47 7.00
CA LYS A 95 16.26 -15.08 6.94
C LYS A 95 15.48 -14.74 5.67
N GLY A 96 15.94 -13.74 4.91
CA GLY A 96 15.34 -13.33 3.66
C GLY A 96 13.99 -12.64 3.85
N PHE A 97 13.93 -11.67 4.77
CA PHE A 97 12.78 -10.78 4.97
C PHE A 97 13.22 -9.37 5.35
#